data_AF-A0A976FLD7-F1
#
_entry.id   AF-A0A976FLD7-F1
#
_cell.length_a   1.000
_cell.length_b   1.000
_cell.length_c   1.000
_cell.angle_alpha   90.00
_cell.angle_beta   90.00
_cell.angle_gamma   90.00
#
_symmetry.space_group_name_H-M   'P 1'
#
loop_
_entity.id
_entity.type
_entity.pdbx_description
1 polymer ?
#
loop_
_entity_poly.entity_id
_entity_poly.type
_entity_poly.pdbx_seq_one_letter_code
_entity_poly.pdbx_strand_id
1 'polypeptide(L)'
;MKLSKQQHRYFKYRRQEFNQQDVRLDETLVPQIRALFNMESFFQNTENLYLVEHASLLLGMHPDEATDSIFDVAITFQKPFAVVPCCVFGQNFPNRRLADGSKVLSYENLIEYLISKHPDIEKAYLPMDGKNLVLFRRPCMSEKQD
;
A
#
# COMPACT_ATOMS: atom_id res chain seq x y z
N MET A 1 -25.58 -6.06 -11.40
CA MET A 1 -24.88 -7.07 -10.57
C MET A 1 -25.72 -7.31 -9.31
N LYS A 2 -26.11 -8.55 -8.97
CA LYS A 2 -26.92 -8.82 -7.75
C LYS A 2 -25.98 -8.97 -6.55
N LEU A 3 -26.17 -8.15 -5.52
CA LEU A 3 -25.37 -8.20 -4.29
C LEU A 3 -25.69 -9.47 -3.48
N SER A 4 -24.69 -10.01 -2.77
CA SER A 4 -24.85 -11.16 -1.88
C SER A 4 -25.60 -10.77 -0.59
N LYS A 5 -26.14 -11.75 0.14
CA LYS A 5 -26.81 -11.51 1.43
C LYS A 5 -25.89 -10.87 2.47
N GLN A 6 -24.59 -11.19 2.44
CA GLN A 6 -23.58 -10.57 3.31
C GLN A 6 -23.34 -9.10 2.94
N GLN A 7 -23.26 -8.78 1.65
CA GLN A 7 -23.09 -7.41 1.18
C GLN A 7 -24.29 -6.53 1.59
N HIS A 8 -25.52 -7.04 1.46
CA HIS A 8 -26.71 -6.32 1.93
C HIS A 8 -26.66 -6.05 3.44
N ARG A 9 -26.18 -7.01 4.24
CA ARG A 9 -26.06 -6.85 5.70
C ARG A 9 -25.00 -5.80 6.05
N TYR A 10 -23.85 -5.83 5.38
CA TYR A 10 -22.78 -4.85 5.53
C TYR A 10 -23.25 -3.42 5.21
N PHE A 11 -23.93 -3.23 4.07
CA PHE A 11 -24.47 -1.91 3.70
C PHE A 11 -25.56 -1.43 4.66
N LYS A 12 -26.41 -2.32 5.18
CA LYS A 12 -27.42 -1.97 6.19
C LYS A 12 -26.78 -1.49 7.49
N TYR A 13 -25.70 -2.13 7.93
CA TYR A 13 -24.96 -1.74 9.15
C TYR A 13 -24.24 -0.40 8.95
N ARG A 14 -23.52 -0.23 7.84
CA ARG A 14 -22.84 1.04 7.52
C ARG A 14 -23.78 2.23 7.32
N ARG A 15 -24.99 2.00 6.80
CA ARG A 15 -25.99 3.06 6.65
C ARG A 15 -26.48 3.60 8.00
N GLN A 16 -26.44 2.78 9.06
CA GLN A 16 -26.76 3.23 10.42
C GLN A 16 -25.61 4.06 11.02
N GLU A 17 -24.35 3.74 10.73
CA GLU A 17 -23.19 4.54 11.16
C GLU A 17 -23.03 5.85 10.37
N PHE A 18 -23.27 5.84 9.06
CA PHE A 18 -23.20 7.03 8.20
C PHE A 18 -24.27 8.08 8.54
N ASN A 19 -25.43 7.66 9.04
CA ASN A 19 -26.49 8.58 9.47
C ASN A 19 -26.13 9.44 10.70
N GLN A 20 -24.99 9.17 11.37
CA GLN A 20 -24.53 9.94 12.54
C GLN A 20 -23.43 10.96 12.21
N GLN A 21 -22.85 10.93 11.02
CA GLN A 21 -21.84 11.90 10.58
C GLN A 21 -22.20 12.42 9.19
N ASP A 22 -22.83 13.59 9.17
CA ASP A 22 -23.18 14.34 7.95
C ASP A 22 -21.91 14.97 7.35
N VAL A 23 -20.95 14.13 6.98
CA VAL A 23 -19.74 14.55 6.26
C VAL A 23 -20.17 14.69 4.81
N ARG A 24 -20.40 15.94 4.37
CA ARG A 24 -20.48 16.26 2.94
C ARG A 24 -19.15 15.88 2.31
N LEU A 25 -19.11 14.69 1.71
CA LEU A 25 -18.00 14.29 0.85
C LEU A 25 -18.03 15.24 -0.33
N ASP A 26 -16.93 15.97 -0.53
CA ASP A 26 -16.73 16.72 -1.77
C ASP A 26 -16.87 15.72 -2.94
N GLU A 27 -17.80 15.97 -3.85
CA GLU A 27 -18.08 15.08 -4.98
C GLU A 27 -16.97 15.15 -6.04
N THR A 28 -15.96 16.00 -5.84
CA THR A 28 -14.78 16.04 -6.70
C THR A 28 -14.03 14.71 -6.62
N LEU A 29 -13.96 14.02 -7.77
CA LEU A 29 -13.18 12.81 -7.88
C LEU A 29 -11.70 13.14 -7.71
N VAL A 30 -10.99 12.31 -6.94
CA VAL A 30 -9.54 12.40 -6.87
C VAL A 30 -8.93 12.21 -8.26
N PRO A 31 -7.92 13.01 -8.64
CA PRO A 31 -7.21 12.83 -9.90
C PRO A 31 -6.67 11.41 -10.03
N GLN A 32 -6.87 10.79 -11.20
CA GLN A 32 -6.38 9.44 -11.48
C GLN A 32 -5.29 9.48 -12.54
N ILE A 33 -4.16 8.84 -12.24
CA ILE A 33 -3.03 8.72 -13.17
C ILE A 33 -3.05 7.32 -13.75
N ARG A 34 -3.26 7.22 -15.06
CA ARG A 34 -3.30 5.94 -15.79
C ARG A 34 -1.90 5.58 -16.31
N ALA A 35 -0.99 5.30 -15.38
CA ALA A 35 0.39 4.92 -15.70
C ALA A 35 0.82 3.70 -14.87
N LEU A 36 1.82 2.97 -15.36
CA LEU A 36 2.46 1.90 -14.60
C LEU A 36 3.31 2.52 -13.49
N PHE A 37 3.02 2.18 -12.24
CA PHE A 37 3.76 2.70 -11.10
C PHE A 37 5.00 1.81 -10.84
N ASN A 38 6.18 2.30 -11.21
CA ASN A 38 7.48 1.66 -11.01
C ASN A 38 8.62 2.69 -11.04
N MET A 39 9.84 2.29 -10.71
CA MET A 39 11.01 3.18 -10.71
C MET A 39 11.47 3.63 -12.10
N GLU A 40 11.11 2.90 -13.17
CA GLU A 40 11.71 3.08 -14.50
C GLU A 40 10.92 4.02 -15.42
N SER A 41 9.61 3.81 -15.54
CA SER A 41 8.75 4.52 -16.49
C SER A 41 7.90 5.60 -15.84
N PHE A 42 7.49 5.43 -14.58
CA PHE A 42 6.59 6.38 -13.91
C PHE A 42 7.22 7.78 -13.79
N PHE A 43 8.52 7.83 -13.47
CA PHE A 43 9.27 9.07 -13.21
C PHE A 43 9.86 9.73 -14.46
N GLN A 44 9.63 9.16 -15.66
CA GLN A 44 9.99 9.82 -16.91
C GLN A 44 9.13 11.07 -17.17
N ASN A 45 7.95 11.15 -16.54
CA ASN A 45 7.12 12.34 -16.49
C ASN A 45 7.46 13.17 -15.25
N THR A 46 7.86 14.43 -15.45
CA THR A 46 8.19 15.38 -14.38
C THR A 46 7.00 15.70 -13.46
N GLU A 47 5.76 15.64 -13.97
CA GLU A 47 4.56 15.82 -13.15
C GLU A 47 4.38 14.67 -12.14
N ASN A 48 4.65 13.44 -12.57
CA ASN A 48 4.58 12.25 -11.71
C ASN A 48 5.66 12.29 -10.62
N LEU A 49 6.86 12.73 -10.97
CA LEU A 49 7.94 12.96 -10.02
C LEU A 49 7.52 13.97 -8.96
N TYR A 50 6.99 15.12 -9.38
CA TYR A 50 6.49 16.16 -8.49
C TYR A 50 5.44 15.61 -7.52
N LEU A 51 4.50 14.79 -8.00
CA LEU A 51 3.45 14.20 -7.16
C LEU A 51 4.02 13.30 -6.06
N VAL A 52 4.99 12.45 -6.37
CA VAL A 52 5.62 11.58 -5.37
C VAL A 52 6.46 12.39 -4.40
N GLU A 53 7.22 13.38 -4.88
CA GLU A 53 8.03 14.28 -4.04
C GLU A 53 7.18 15.11 -3.08
N HIS A 54 5.94 15.44 -3.43
CA HIS A 54 5.04 16.22 -2.58
C HIS A 54 4.03 15.36 -1.82
N ALA A 55 3.96 14.05 -2.11
CA ALA A 55 3.15 13.12 -1.35
C ALA A 55 3.62 13.07 0.10
N SER A 56 2.65 13.12 1.03
CA SER A 56 2.91 12.94 2.47
C SER A 56 3.02 11.47 2.86
N LEU A 57 2.45 10.56 2.06
CA LEU A 57 2.36 9.13 2.31
C LEU A 57 2.16 8.39 0.99
N LEU A 58 2.78 7.21 0.86
CA LEU A 58 2.40 6.22 -0.15
C LEU A 58 1.56 5.10 0.48
N LEU A 59 0.35 4.88 -0.04
CA LEU A 59 -0.61 3.92 0.49
C LEU A 59 -0.91 2.84 -0.57
N GLY A 60 -0.82 1.56 -0.18
CA GLY A 60 -1.18 0.44 -1.04
C GLY A 60 -2.10 -0.54 -0.32
N MET A 61 -3.38 -0.57 -0.69
CA MET A 61 -4.33 -1.56 -0.16
C MET A 61 -4.47 -2.70 -1.15
N HIS A 62 -3.80 -3.82 -0.85
CA HIS A 62 -3.75 -5.01 -1.73
C HIS A 62 -3.26 -4.67 -3.15
N PRO A 63 -2.10 -3.99 -3.31
CA PRO A 63 -1.70 -3.38 -4.58
C PRO A 63 -1.16 -4.37 -5.63
N ASP A 64 -1.48 -5.65 -5.50
CA ASP A 64 -1.06 -6.73 -6.41
C ASP A 64 0.41 -6.62 -6.89
N GLU A 65 0.64 -6.53 -8.20
CA GLU A 65 1.96 -6.45 -8.82
C GLU A 65 2.72 -5.16 -8.48
N ALA A 66 2.03 -4.09 -8.07
CA ALA A 66 2.65 -2.82 -7.69
C ALA A 66 3.23 -2.84 -6.26
N THR A 67 3.12 -3.96 -5.53
CA THR A 67 3.62 -4.08 -4.16
C THR A 67 5.10 -3.68 -4.07
N ASP A 68 5.98 -4.26 -4.90
CA ASP A 68 7.41 -3.93 -4.85
C ASP A 68 7.69 -2.46 -5.16
N SER A 69 7.06 -1.96 -6.22
CA SER A 69 7.22 -0.58 -6.67
C SER A 69 6.90 0.42 -5.57
N ILE A 70 5.85 0.18 -4.76
CA ILE A 70 5.50 1.08 -3.66
C ILE A 70 6.62 1.13 -2.61
N PHE A 71 7.20 -0.01 -2.23
CA PHE A 71 8.31 -0.03 -1.28
C PHE A 71 9.56 0.63 -1.87
N ASP A 72 9.91 0.31 -3.11
CA ASP A 72 11.13 0.81 -3.76
C ASP A 72 11.07 2.33 -3.93
N VAL A 73 9.92 2.85 -4.36
CA VAL A 73 9.67 4.30 -4.44
C VAL A 73 9.68 4.92 -3.05
N ALA A 74 8.97 4.35 -2.07
CA ALA A 74 8.90 4.93 -0.74
C ALA A 74 10.27 5.01 -0.07
N ILE A 75 11.09 3.96 -0.20
CA ILE A 75 12.45 3.93 0.36
C ILE A 75 13.34 4.94 -0.37
N THR A 76 13.30 4.97 -1.71
CA THR A 76 14.15 5.86 -2.52
C THR A 76 13.83 7.33 -2.25
N PHE A 77 12.55 7.70 -2.21
CA PHE A 77 12.09 9.07 -1.98
C PHE A 77 11.92 9.41 -0.48
N GLN A 78 12.36 8.52 0.41
CA GLN A 78 12.24 8.66 1.86
C GLN A 78 10.81 9.02 2.32
N LYS A 79 9.82 8.41 1.67
CA LYS A 79 8.41 8.63 1.96
C LYS A 79 7.92 7.67 3.05
N PRO A 80 7.13 8.17 4.00
CA PRO A 80 6.30 7.30 4.83
C PRO A 80 5.42 6.44 3.91
N PHE A 81 5.14 5.22 4.33
CA PHE A 81 4.24 4.35 3.58
C PHE A 81 3.46 3.40 4.47
N ALA A 82 2.34 2.91 3.93
CA ALA A 82 1.56 1.82 4.50
C ALA A 82 1.04 0.92 3.39
N VAL A 83 1.38 -0.37 3.42
CA VAL A 83 1.01 -1.32 2.37
C VAL A 83 0.46 -2.60 2.98
N VAL A 84 -0.68 -3.07 2.46
CA VAL A 84 -1.26 -4.38 2.77
C VAL A 84 -0.94 -5.34 1.63
N PRO A 85 0.13 -6.15 1.74
CA PRO A 85 0.45 -7.15 0.73
C PRO A 85 -0.57 -8.30 0.75
N CYS A 86 -0.92 -8.81 -0.43
CA CYS A 86 -1.89 -9.89 -0.64
C CYS A 86 -1.33 -11.08 -1.43
N CYS A 87 -0.75 -10.80 -2.60
CA CYS A 87 -0.47 -11.78 -3.64
C CYS A 87 1.04 -11.93 -3.86
N VAL A 88 1.52 -13.18 -3.90
CA VAL A 88 2.96 -13.49 -4.02
C VAL A 88 3.46 -13.35 -5.46
N PHE A 89 2.64 -13.71 -6.46
CA PHE A 89 3.03 -13.66 -7.87
C PHE A 89 4.42 -14.26 -8.17
N GLY A 90 4.76 -15.40 -7.56
CA GLY A 90 6.12 -15.97 -7.63
C GLY A 90 6.62 -16.28 -9.05
N GLN A 91 5.72 -16.48 -10.02
CA GLN A 91 6.08 -16.64 -11.43
C GLN A 91 6.42 -15.30 -12.10
N ASN A 92 5.70 -14.22 -11.78
CA ASN A 92 5.91 -12.88 -12.34
C ASN A 92 7.13 -12.19 -11.69
N PHE A 93 7.47 -12.58 -10.45
CA PHE A 93 8.62 -12.05 -9.71
C PHE A 93 9.65 -13.14 -9.38
N PRO A 94 10.22 -13.83 -10.40
CA PRO A 94 11.12 -14.95 -10.21
C PRO A 94 12.47 -14.55 -9.61
N ASN A 95 12.74 -13.24 -9.51
CA ASN A 95 13.98 -12.67 -8.98
C ASN A 95 13.91 -12.36 -7.47
N ARG A 96 12.73 -12.43 -6.83
CA ARG A 96 12.62 -12.22 -5.38
C ARG A 96 13.34 -13.34 -4.62
N ARG A 97 14.21 -12.96 -3.69
CA ARG A 97 15.01 -13.88 -2.87
C ARG A 97 14.94 -13.49 -1.41
N LEU A 98 14.82 -14.48 -0.53
CA LEU A 98 15.06 -14.27 0.90
C LEU A 98 16.57 -14.11 1.16
N ALA A 99 16.92 -13.74 2.39
CA ALA A 99 18.32 -13.55 2.81
C ALA A 99 19.17 -14.83 2.66
N ASP A 100 18.54 -16.01 2.77
CA ASP A 100 19.18 -17.31 2.57
C ASP A 100 19.30 -17.72 1.09
N GLY A 101 18.83 -16.88 0.15
CA GLY A 101 18.83 -17.14 -1.29
C GLY A 101 17.67 -18.00 -1.78
N SER A 102 16.72 -18.39 -0.92
CA SER A 102 15.52 -19.13 -1.32
C SER A 102 14.52 -18.26 -2.09
N LYS A 103 13.62 -18.89 -2.85
CA LYS A 103 12.60 -18.19 -3.64
C LYS A 103 11.43 -17.74 -2.76
N VAL A 104 10.85 -16.58 -3.11
CA VAL A 104 9.63 -16.07 -2.47
C VAL A 104 8.40 -16.70 -3.13
N LEU A 105 7.89 -17.79 -2.54
CA LEU A 105 6.78 -18.58 -3.09
C LEU A 105 5.54 -18.65 -2.18
N SER A 106 5.67 -18.29 -0.91
CA SER A 106 4.58 -18.23 0.06
C SER A 106 4.30 -16.78 0.48
N TYR A 107 3.16 -16.59 1.15
CA TYR A 107 2.82 -15.28 1.71
C TYR A 107 3.80 -14.90 2.82
N GLU A 108 4.20 -15.86 3.63
CA GLU A 108 5.15 -15.67 4.72
C GLU A 108 6.52 -15.22 4.18
N ASN A 109 7.00 -15.85 3.10
CA ASN A 109 8.23 -15.45 2.42
C ASN A 109 8.08 -14.04 1.83
N LEU A 110 6.91 -13.68 1.29
CA LEU A 110 6.68 -12.33 0.77
C LEU A 110 6.80 -11.29 1.88
N ILE A 111 6.18 -11.57 3.04
CA ILE A 111 6.27 -10.69 4.19
C ILE A 111 7.71 -10.53 4.67
N GLU A 112 8.44 -11.63 4.82
CA GLU A 112 9.86 -11.61 5.21
C GLU A 112 10.72 -10.80 4.24
N TYR A 113 10.57 -11.07 2.95
CA TYR A 113 11.24 -10.34 1.87
C TYR A 113 10.97 -8.84 1.94
N LEU A 114 9.71 -8.42 2.11
CA LEU A 114 9.35 -7.00 2.13
C LEU A 114 9.92 -6.27 3.36
N ILE A 115 9.96 -6.92 4.53
CA ILE A 115 10.56 -6.32 5.73
C ILE A 115 12.07 -6.16 5.55
N SER A 116 12.73 -7.14 4.91
CA SER A 116 14.17 -7.05 4.69
C SER A 116 14.59 -5.87 3.80
N LYS A 117 13.65 -5.22 3.09
CA LYS A 117 13.95 -4.04 2.28
C LYS A 117 14.38 -2.83 3.11
N HIS A 118 13.94 -2.70 4.36
CA HIS A 118 14.34 -1.58 5.22
C HIS A 118 14.16 -1.91 6.72
N PRO A 119 15.15 -1.58 7.59
CA PRO A 119 15.10 -1.92 9.01
C PRO A 119 13.93 -1.30 9.78
N ASP A 120 13.52 -0.07 9.42
CA ASP A 120 12.42 0.64 10.09
C ASP A 120 11.01 0.19 9.68
N ILE A 121 10.85 -0.94 8.99
CA ILE A 121 9.53 -1.43 8.59
C ILE A 121 8.85 -2.09 9.78
N GLU A 122 7.71 -1.54 10.16
CA GLU A 122 6.83 -2.04 11.21
C GLU A 122 5.64 -2.84 10.64
N LYS A 123 4.95 -3.57 11.52
CA LYS A 123 3.78 -4.38 11.20
C LYS A 123 2.61 -4.03 12.10
N ALA A 124 1.41 -3.98 11.54
CA ALA A 124 0.16 -3.94 12.31
C ALA A 124 -0.94 -4.74 11.61
N TYR A 125 -2.04 -4.99 12.32
CA TYR A 125 -3.22 -5.64 11.77
C TYR A 125 -4.38 -4.66 11.72
N LEU A 126 -4.96 -4.49 10.53
CA LEU A 126 -6.13 -3.66 10.33
C LEU A 126 -7.40 -4.41 10.79
N PRO A 127 -8.41 -3.70 11.33
CA PRO A 127 -9.68 -4.29 11.75
C PRO A 127 -10.58 -4.60 10.54
N MET A 128 -10.14 -5.51 9.68
CA MET A 128 -10.84 -5.93 8.47
C MET A 128 -10.68 -7.43 8.22
N ASP A 129 -11.66 -8.02 7.53
CA ASP A 129 -11.62 -9.42 7.11
C ASP A 129 -10.66 -9.62 5.93
N GLY A 130 -10.14 -10.85 5.81
CA GLY A 130 -9.19 -11.23 4.76
C GLY A 130 -7.74 -10.90 5.10
N LYS A 131 -6.94 -10.54 4.09
CA LYS A 131 -5.55 -10.12 4.29
C LYS A 131 -5.55 -8.73 4.91
N ASN A 132 -5.14 -8.63 6.17
CA ASN A 132 -5.22 -7.41 6.98
C ASN A 132 -3.89 -6.99 7.62
N LEU A 133 -2.80 -7.72 7.37
CA LEU A 133 -1.46 -7.33 7.80
C LEU A 133 -0.99 -6.13 6.96
N VAL A 134 -0.75 -5.01 7.62
CA VAL A 134 -0.14 -3.82 7.02
C VAL A 134 1.33 -3.76 7.41
N LEU A 135 2.18 -3.54 6.42
CA LEU A 135 3.59 -3.18 6.58
C LEU A 135 3.71 -1.68 6.38
N PHE A 136 4.33 -0.97 7.31
CA PHE A 136 4.40 0.48 7.25
C PHE A 136 5.73 1.02 7.76
N ARG A 137 6.05 2.24 7.32
CA ARG A 137 7.19 3.01 7.82
C ARG A 137 6.71 4.41 8.15
N ARG A 138 7.06 4.88 9.35
CA ARG A 138 6.73 6.22 9.83
C ARG A 138 7.63 7.28 9.17
N PRO A 139 7.20 8.56 9.16
CA PRO A 139 8.09 9.65 8.82
C PRO A 139 9.34 9.62 9.71
N CYS A 140 10.51 9.84 9.11
CA CYS A 140 11.69 10.16 9.88
C CYS A 140 11.43 11.52 10.54
N MET A 141 11.08 11.52 11.82
CA MET A 141 10.98 12.76 12.58
C MET A 141 12.41 13.22 12.83
N SER A 142 12.89 14.21 12.08
CA SER A 142 14.05 14.97 12.50
C SER A 142 13.68 15.61 13.84
N GLU A 143 14.40 15.24 14.90
CA GLU A 143 14.33 15.96 16.17
C GLU A 143 14.57 17.44 15.86
N LYS A 144 13.54 18.27 16.06
CA LYS A 144 13.77 19.70 16.20
C LYS A 144 14.54 19.87 17.50
N GLN A 145 15.85 20.01 17.39
CA GLN A 145 16.67 20.56 18.44
C GLN A 145 16.29 22.05 18.54
N ASP A 146 15.42 22.34 19.50
CA ASP A 146 15.25 23.70 20.06
C ASP A 146 16.41 24.03 21.00
#